data_AF-A0A7X7QHZ7-F1
#
_entry.id   AF-A0A7X7QHZ7-F1
#
_cell.length_a   1.000
_cell.length_b   1.000
_cell.length_c   1.000
_cell.angle_alpha   90.00
_cell.angle_beta   90.00
_cell.angle_gamma   90.00
#
_symmetry.space_group_name_H-M   'P 1'
#
loop_
_entity.id
_entity.type
_entity.pdbx_description
1 polymer ?
#
loop_
_entity_poly.entity_id
_entity_poly.type
_entity_poly.pdbx_seq_one_letter_code
_entity_poly.pdbx_strand_id
1 'polypeptide(L)'
;MERIMLYNGHVENGVVIFDDSVALPEGLKVKIEPVAVEGEEDKASDSGETLGQKLLKHAGKAVGLPCDLSENHDHYLYGTPKR
;
A
#
# COMPACT_ATOMS: atom_id res chain seq x y z
N MET A 1 -30.61 24.91 5.91
CA MET A 1 -29.89 23.63 6.05
C MET A 1 -28.74 23.68 5.07
N GLU A 2 -27.50 23.76 5.53
CA GLU A 2 -26.33 23.61 4.66
C GLU A 2 -26.28 22.17 4.16
N ARG A 3 -26.20 21.98 2.84
CA ARG A 3 -26.06 20.66 2.23
C ARG A 3 -24.57 20.45 2.04
N ILE A 4 -23.96 19.67 2.92
CA ILE A 4 -22.56 19.26 2.76
C ILE A 4 -22.53 18.25 1.61
N MET A 5 -21.80 18.58 0.55
CA MET A 5 -21.51 17.68 -0.56
C MET A 5 -20.03 17.30 -0.45
N LEU A 6 -19.75 16.00 -0.39
CA LEU A 6 -18.41 15.46 -0.24
C LEU A 6 -18.05 14.75 -1.55
N TYR A 7 -16.93 15.15 -2.15
CA TYR A 7 -16.45 14.63 -3.42
C TYR A 7 -15.05 14.07 -3.22
N ASN A 8 -14.81 12.87 -3.75
CA ASN A 8 -13.48 12.28 -3.80
C ASN A 8 -12.80 12.70 -5.10
N GLY A 9 -11.50 12.88 -5.02
CA GLY A 9 -10.67 13.24 -6.14
C GLY A 9 -9.20 13.15 -5.75
N HIS A 10 -8.36 13.20 -6.75
CA HIS A 10 -6.92 13.11 -6.62
C HIS A 10 -6.26 14.33 -7.26
N VAL A 11 -4.99 14.58 -6.92
CA VAL A 11 -4.22 15.70 -7.47
C VAL A 11 -3.34 15.19 -8.60
N GLU A 12 -3.54 15.69 -9.81
CA GLU A 12 -2.64 15.49 -10.94
C GLU A 12 -2.03 16.83 -11.36
N ASN A 13 -0.70 16.92 -11.38
CA ASN A 13 0.02 18.13 -11.80
C ASN A 13 -0.41 19.42 -11.07
N GLY A 14 -0.80 19.30 -9.79
CA GLY A 14 -1.29 20.42 -8.98
C GLY A 14 -2.75 20.81 -9.23
N VAL A 15 -3.47 20.05 -10.06
CA VAL A 15 -4.91 20.22 -10.33
C VAL A 15 -5.68 19.10 -9.62
N VAL A 16 -6.75 19.44 -8.90
CA VAL A 16 -7.66 18.45 -8.31
C VAL A 16 -8.59 17.93 -9.40
N ILE A 17 -8.57 16.62 -9.64
CA ILE A 17 -9.45 15.91 -10.57
C ILE A 17 -10.41 15.08 -9.74
N PHE A 18 -11.71 15.22 -10.00
CA PHE A 18 -12.73 14.39 -9.36
C PHE A 18 -12.74 13.00 -9.98
N ASP A 19 -12.85 11.97 -9.14
CA ASP A 19 -12.91 10.58 -9.61
C ASP A 19 -14.22 10.30 -10.36
N ASP A 20 -15.29 10.92 -9.90
CA ASP A 20 -16.60 10.89 -10.55
C ASP A 20 -16.82 12.12 -11.43
N SER A 21 -17.60 11.96 -12.50
CA SER A 21 -18.02 13.08 -13.33
C SER A 21 -19.02 13.96 -12.58
N VAL A 22 -18.54 15.09 -12.07
CA VAL A 22 -19.32 16.06 -11.30
C VAL A 22 -19.33 17.41 -12.02
N ALA A 23 -20.51 17.91 -12.34
CA ALA A 23 -20.69 19.25 -12.87
C ALA A 23 -20.88 20.25 -11.72
N LEU A 24 -19.81 20.98 -11.37
CA LEU A 24 -19.88 22.08 -10.40
C LEU A 24 -20.11 23.41 -11.14
N PRO A 25 -20.92 24.32 -10.59
CA PRO A 25 -21.10 25.64 -11.17
C PRO A 25 -19.80 26.45 -11.12
N GLU A 26 -19.53 27.22 -12.16
CA GLU A 26 -18.37 28.11 -12.19
C GLU A 26 -18.40 29.11 -11.01
N GLY A 27 -17.25 29.35 -10.39
CA GLY A 27 -17.13 30.25 -9.25
C GLY A 27 -17.55 29.67 -7.90
N LEU A 28 -17.89 28.38 -7.84
CA LEU A 28 -18.14 27.70 -6.57
C LEU A 28 -16.89 27.74 -5.68
N LYS A 29 -17.00 28.33 -4.49
CA LYS A 29 -15.94 28.29 -3.49
C LYS A 29 -15.92 26.91 -2.83
N VAL A 30 -14.78 26.24 -2.88
CA VAL A 30 -14.57 24.92 -2.30
C VAL A 30 -13.52 24.97 -1.20
N LYS A 31 -13.65 24.09 -0.20
CA LYS A 31 -12.63 23.79 0.78
C LYS A 31 -12.13 22.39 0.49
N ILE A 32 -10.82 22.23 0.40
CA ILE A 32 -10.19 20.92 0.21
C ILE A 32 -9.71 20.46 1.58
N GLU A 33 -10.09 19.25 1.97
CA GLU A 33 -9.58 18.59 3.17
C GLU A 33 -8.79 17.36 2.71
N PRO A 34 -7.52 17.22 3.11
CA PRO A 34 -6.75 16.03 2.79
C PRO A 34 -7.39 14.82 3.47
N VAL A 35 -7.69 13.79 2.69
CA VAL A 35 -8.18 12.52 3.20
C VAL A 35 -6.97 11.59 3.32
N ALA A 36 -6.74 11.06 4.52
CA ALA A 36 -5.75 10.01 4.70
C ALA A 36 -6.21 8.79 3.89
N VAL A 37 -5.43 8.40 2.89
CA VAL A 37 -5.70 7.17 2.15
C VAL A 37 -5.40 6.02 3.11
N GLU A 38 -6.45 5.39 3.64
CA GLU A 38 -6.35 4.15 4.41
C GLU A 38 -5.78 3.05 3.50
N GLY A 39 -4.45 3.01 3.39
CA GLY A 39 -3.73 2.11 2.49
C GLY A 39 -2.42 2.64 1.90
N GLU A 40 -2.07 3.92 2.09
CA GLU A 40 -0.81 4.48 1.56
C GLU A 40 0.37 4.52 2.54
N GLU A 41 0.15 4.19 3.82
CA GLU A 41 1.26 4.04 4.78
C GLU A 41 2.23 2.92 4.36
N ASP A 42 1.80 1.97 3.51
CA ASP A 42 2.63 0.87 3.01
C ASP A 42 3.23 1.09 1.60
N LYS A 43 2.83 2.14 0.86
CA LYS A 43 3.29 2.34 -0.53
C LYS A 43 4.19 3.55 -0.75
N ALA A 44 4.13 4.56 0.13
CA ALA A 44 5.03 5.71 0.05
C ALA A 44 6.50 5.39 0.42
N SER A 45 6.77 4.21 0.99
CA SER A 45 8.14 3.74 1.28
C SER A 45 8.75 2.86 0.18
N ASP A 46 8.00 2.50 -0.88
CA ASP A 46 8.48 1.52 -1.87
C ASP A 46 9.23 2.14 -3.07
N SER A 47 9.14 3.45 -3.26
CA SER A 47 9.74 4.16 -4.41
C SER A 47 11.23 4.50 -4.26
N GLY A 48 11.84 4.17 -3.11
CA GLY A 48 13.27 4.43 -2.84
C GLY A 48 14.03 3.28 -2.19
N GLU A 49 13.35 2.17 -1.85
CA GLU A 49 14.01 1.04 -1.21
C GLU A 49 14.72 0.14 -2.23
N THR A 50 16.01 -0.07 -2.03
CA THR A 50 16.78 -1.09 -2.75
C THR A 50 16.19 -2.49 -2.49
N LEU A 51 16.39 -3.42 -3.42
CA LEU A 51 15.98 -4.82 -3.24
C LEU A 51 16.53 -5.40 -1.92
N GLY A 52 17.75 -5.02 -1.53
CA GLY A 52 18.35 -5.42 -0.27
C GLY A 52 17.57 -4.95 0.96
N GLN A 53 17.09 -3.70 0.97
CA GLN A 53 16.28 -3.15 2.08
C GLN A 53 14.92 -3.85 2.17
N LYS A 54 14.30 -4.16 1.03
CA LYS A 54 13.05 -4.94 1.00
C LYS A 54 13.25 -6.34 1.60
N LEU A 55 14.33 -7.03 1.22
CA LEU A 55 14.65 -8.36 1.76
C LEU A 55 15.06 -8.32 3.23
N LEU A 56 15.71 -7.24 3.68
CA LEU A 56 16.13 -7.08 5.08
C LEU A 56 14.93 -7.10 6.05
N LYS A 57 13.76 -6.59 5.62
CA LYS A 57 12.51 -6.67 6.40
C LYS A 57 12.09 -8.11 6.73
N HIS A 58 12.64 -9.11 6.04
CA HIS A 58 12.35 -10.53 6.28
C HIS A 58 13.45 -11.26 7.04
N ALA A 59 14.62 -10.65 7.23
CA ALA A 59 15.72 -11.23 7.97
C ALA A 59 15.30 -11.50 9.43
N GLY A 60 15.60 -12.70 9.93
CA GLY A 60 15.31 -13.08 11.31
C GLY A 60 13.85 -13.46 11.62
N LYS A 61 12.92 -13.41 10.65
CA LYS A 61 11.53 -13.91 10.85
C LYS A 61 11.46 -15.42 11.06
N ALA A 62 12.43 -16.15 10.53
CA ALA A 62 12.55 -17.61 10.61
C ALA A 62 13.12 -18.06 11.96
N VAL A 63 12.31 -18.01 13.03
CA VAL A 63 12.70 -18.43 14.39
C VAL A 63 12.24 -19.85 14.68
N GLY A 64 13.12 -20.66 15.30
CA GLY A 64 12.77 -22.02 15.76
C GLY A 64 12.65 -23.05 14.65
N LEU A 65 13.14 -22.74 13.45
CA LEU A 65 13.10 -23.64 12.30
C LEU A 65 14.31 -24.60 12.28
N PRO A 66 14.15 -25.80 11.70
CA PRO A 66 15.25 -26.74 11.48
C PRO A 66 16.41 -26.11 10.69
N CYS A 67 17.65 -26.49 11.03
CA CYS A 67 18.84 -25.95 10.37
C CYS A 67 18.93 -26.31 8.88
N ASP A 68 18.28 -27.39 8.47
CA ASP A 68 18.22 -27.91 7.10
C ASP A 68 16.93 -27.53 6.36
N LEU A 69 16.12 -26.62 6.92
CA LEU A 69 14.85 -26.22 6.30
C LEU A 69 15.02 -25.70 4.87
N SER A 70 16.10 -24.97 4.57
CA SER A 70 16.34 -24.43 3.23
C SER A 70 16.49 -25.54 2.18
N GLU A 71 17.19 -26.60 2.53
CA GLU A 71 17.44 -27.75 1.65
C GLU A 71 16.22 -28.68 1.59
N ASN A 72 15.53 -28.85 2.72
CA ASN A 72 14.44 -29.80 2.92
C ASN A 72 13.06 -29.14 3.04
N HIS A 73 12.85 -27.98 2.42
CA HIS A 73 11.60 -27.23 2.59
C HIS A 73 10.37 -28.07 2.22
N ASP A 74 10.43 -28.88 1.15
CA ASP A 74 9.33 -29.78 0.76
C ASP A 74 9.01 -30.84 1.82
N HIS A 75 10.02 -31.34 2.54
CA HIS A 75 9.81 -32.28 3.63
C HIS A 75 9.02 -31.63 4.77
N TYR A 76 9.37 -30.39 5.13
CA TYR A 76 8.74 -29.69 6.23
C TYR A 76 7.37 -29.07 5.88
N LEU A 77 7.16 -28.70 4.63
CA LEU A 77 5.89 -28.14 4.14
C LEU A 77 4.88 -29.23 3.75
N TYR A 78 5.36 -30.32 3.13
CA TYR A 78 4.50 -31.30 2.45
C TYR A 78 4.75 -32.74 2.87
N GLY A 79 5.72 -33.01 3.75
CA GLY A 79 6.01 -34.36 4.26
C GLY A 79 6.72 -35.28 3.27
N THR A 80 7.31 -34.74 2.19
CA THR A 80 8.11 -35.53 1.24
C THR A 80 9.37 -36.09 1.91
N PRO A 81 10.00 -37.16 1.40
CA PRO A 81 11.32 -37.58 1.89
C PRO A 81 12.34 -36.44 1.77
N LYS A 82 13.33 -36.42 2.68
CA LYS A 82 14.45 -35.48 2.65
C LYS A 82 15.32 -35.71 1.42
N ARG A 83 15.90 -34.64 0.90
CA ARG A 83 16.75 -34.62 -0.30
C ARG A 83 18.22 -34.79 0.06
#